data_AF-A0A2G9XEC4-F1
#
_entry.id   AF-A0A2G9XEC4-F1
#
_cell.length_a   1.000
_cell.length_b   1.000
_cell.length_c   1.000
_cell.angle_alpha   90.00
_cell.angle_beta   90.00
_cell.angle_gamma   90.00
#
_symmetry.space_group_name_H-M   'P 1'
#
loop_
_entity.id
_entity.type
_entity.pdbx_description
1 polymer ?
#
loop_
_entity_poly.entity_id
_entity_poly.type
_entity_poly.pdbx_seq_one_letter_code
_entity_poly.pdbx_strand_id
1 'polypeptide(L)'
;MLFLALCFFLFSSVVFADGDITPPTTSPLLSPAYPNGENGWYTVPVDIALNAVDLESGVKEINWKLNDNLWTKKTFSQTLNMVINSSFETGTEGWSFSSFNNSTGERTNEFAKIGDYSVKINSLENGTSFFTNKSNYVVVSPWKTVSLGAWLKGSNIMGDGAFYKIYILTAEGSKLLYTSSVHNGTYDWLYDSKDVIISSDSAYGLYFELILQGVGAVYFDGVYAAYASEQPKAEFTVSDNGENTLSFYSVDFAGNIETTKTADFKIDTIAPTNWQNFEAENSGNAHTFISKISVSDNASGLNANSSQFQYSPLSDLVWGYFTDYENCKGIFEAGKWLSATVDFNEGGLSGRLESPSIDYCNSNWFFCKGNRFKIEDFAGNDSTKEICLNGPWVKSIDGDVASLSSIDMLSAGAEDNTNAMVISSKSLSNFSSSRNWLISYYQNKFDGGMYSYDFLIGEFPPSSTIDKLPTENGVFKTAKTLQINYFAIPQNYASRQFSNVLFVNGDLIVLRDVNMKDTSGTIFVVKGDVLVSRWVSFLDGFFIVGGTFNTSYNGGIVDNSLKIFGGVLANKVDLNRSFSTFKIASEEPSEEFIYDPKYLIEFTSLFGNASIKWSEIFE
;
A
#
# COMPACT_ATOMS: atom_id res chain seq x y z
N MET A 1 -26.18 45.90 -60.16
CA MET A 1 -25.72 45.71 -58.77
C MET A 1 -25.46 44.22 -58.58
N LEU A 2 -24.21 43.80 -58.76
CA LEU A 2 -23.74 42.45 -58.41
C LEU A 2 -22.22 42.56 -58.24
N PHE A 3 -21.76 42.71 -57.00
CA PHE A 3 -20.34 42.71 -56.65
C PHE A 3 -19.92 41.25 -56.47
N LEU A 4 -19.07 40.76 -57.37
CA LEU A 4 -18.47 39.43 -57.28
C LEU A 4 -17.30 39.51 -56.29
N ALA A 5 -17.52 39.05 -55.07
CA ALA A 5 -16.47 38.91 -54.06
C ALA A 5 -15.59 37.71 -54.43
N LEU A 6 -14.44 37.99 -55.03
CA LEU A 6 -13.39 37.00 -55.29
C LEU A 6 -12.70 36.69 -53.95
N CYS A 7 -13.15 35.65 -53.27
CA CYS A 7 -12.52 35.14 -52.05
C CYS A 7 -11.25 34.39 -52.45
N PHE A 8 -10.09 35.04 -52.34
CA PHE A 8 -8.78 34.38 -52.43
C PHE A 8 -8.61 33.48 -51.20
N PHE A 9 -8.97 32.20 -51.32
CA PHE A 9 -8.46 31.18 -50.40
C PHE A 9 -7.00 30.93 -50.78
N LEU A 10 -6.07 31.62 -50.11
CA LEU A 10 -4.68 31.19 -50.01
C LEU A 10 -4.68 29.85 -49.27
N PHE A 11 -4.72 28.75 -50.02
CA PHE A 11 -4.22 27.49 -49.51
C PHE A 11 -2.71 27.67 -49.31
N SER A 12 -2.29 27.96 -48.09
CA SER A 12 -0.93 27.70 -47.66
C SER A 12 -0.76 26.18 -47.66
N SER A 13 -0.39 25.64 -48.81
CA SER A 13 0.26 24.34 -48.89
C SER A 13 1.54 24.45 -48.06
N VAL A 14 1.49 23.97 -46.81
CA VAL A 14 2.67 23.73 -45.99
C VAL A 14 3.47 22.67 -46.75
N VAL A 15 4.52 23.11 -47.42
CA VAL A 15 5.54 22.21 -47.96
C VAL A 15 6.21 21.62 -46.73
N PHE A 16 5.84 20.39 -46.37
CA PHE A 16 6.65 19.62 -45.43
C PHE A 16 8.06 19.56 -46.01
N ALA A 17 9.05 19.95 -45.20
CA ALA A 17 10.45 19.91 -45.58
C ALA A 17 10.81 18.46 -45.95
N ASP A 18 10.86 18.17 -47.25
CA ASP A 18 11.22 16.87 -47.85
C ASP A 18 12.74 16.59 -47.74
N GLY A 19 13.38 17.04 -46.65
CA GLY A 19 14.83 17.03 -46.48
C GLY A 19 15.35 16.93 -45.06
N ASP A 20 14.49 17.01 -44.04
CA ASP A 20 14.91 16.74 -42.66
C ASP A 20 15.15 15.24 -42.48
N ILE A 21 16.36 14.88 -42.07
CA ILE A 21 16.78 13.50 -41.79
C ILE A 21 17.15 13.29 -40.31
N THR A 22 17.04 14.34 -39.49
CA THR A 22 17.42 14.33 -38.08
C THR A 22 16.21 14.03 -37.22
N PRO A 23 16.21 12.93 -36.43
CA PRO A 23 15.11 12.68 -35.51
C PRO A 23 15.05 13.73 -34.39
N PRO A 24 13.85 13.96 -33.81
CA PRO A 24 13.70 14.74 -32.60
C PRO A 24 14.53 14.20 -31.42
N THR A 25 14.77 15.05 -30.43
CA THR A 25 15.35 14.66 -29.14
C THR A 25 14.38 14.92 -28.00
N THR A 26 14.06 13.88 -27.22
CA THR A 26 13.22 13.96 -26.01
C THR A 26 14.06 13.89 -24.73
N SER A 27 13.70 14.71 -23.73
CA SER A 27 14.30 14.75 -22.39
C SER A 27 13.23 14.65 -21.29
N PRO A 28 13.35 13.71 -20.33
CA PRO A 28 12.44 13.59 -19.20
C PRO A 28 12.83 14.51 -18.03
N LEU A 29 11.85 15.05 -17.33
CA LEU A 29 11.98 15.75 -16.05
C LEU A 29 11.05 15.09 -15.04
N LEU A 30 11.61 14.63 -13.92
CA LEU A 30 10.87 14.01 -12.82
C LEU A 30 10.66 15.02 -11.69
N SER A 31 9.51 14.96 -11.03
CA SER A 31 9.22 15.70 -9.81
C SER A 31 8.59 14.75 -8.77
N PRO A 32 9.26 14.49 -7.63
CA PRO A 32 10.54 15.06 -7.21
C PRO A 32 11.72 14.69 -8.12
N ALA A 33 12.71 15.58 -8.23
CA ALA A 33 13.87 15.37 -9.11
C ALA A 33 14.78 14.21 -8.66
N TYR A 34 14.72 13.86 -7.37
CA TYR A 34 15.46 12.76 -6.77
C TYR A 34 14.54 11.98 -5.82
N PRO A 35 14.81 10.67 -5.60
CA PRO A 35 14.12 9.87 -4.60
C PRO A 35 14.10 10.56 -3.24
N ASN A 36 12.94 10.57 -2.59
CA ASN A 36 12.70 11.23 -1.30
C ASN A 36 12.53 10.24 -0.14
N GLY A 37 12.71 8.95 -0.40
CA GLY A 37 12.83 7.87 0.59
C GLY A 37 14.23 7.26 0.61
N GLU A 38 14.36 6.15 1.34
CA GLU A 38 15.61 5.41 1.47
C GLU A 38 15.90 4.55 0.23
N ASN A 39 17.15 4.09 0.05
CA ASN A 39 17.56 3.13 -0.98
C ASN A 39 17.15 3.46 -2.43
N GLY A 40 16.98 4.74 -2.74
CA GLY A 40 16.60 5.23 -4.07
C GLY A 40 15.10 5.09 -4.38
N TRP A 41 14.24 4.98 -3.38
CA TRP A 41 12.79 4.94 -3.53
C TRP A 41 12.15 6.33 -3.41
N TYR A 42 11.11 6.56 -4.20
CA TYR A 42 10.19 7.67 -4.02
C TYR A 42 9.06 7.23 -3.09
N THR A 43 8.80 7.98 -2.02
CA THR A 43 7.68 7.72 -1.09
C THR A 43 6.41 8.50 -1.43
N VAL A 44 6.43 9.19 -2.57
CA VAL A 44 5.30 9.91 -3.16
C VAL A 44 5.19 9.58 -4.65
N PRO A 45 4.02 9.78 -5.29
CA PRO A 45 3.92 9.70 -6.74
C PRO A 45 4.91 10.63 -7.45
N VAL A 46 5.35 10.21 -8.64
CA VAL A 46 6.32 10.95 -9.45
C VAL A 46 5.61 11.59 -10.64
N ASP A 47 5.66 12.91 -10.72
CA ASP A 47 5.21 13.64 -11.91
C ASP A 47 6.31 13.64 -12.97
N ILE A 48 5.94 13.32 -14.20
CA ILE A 48 6.85 13.20 -15.35
C ILE A 48 6.47 14.22 -16.41
N ALA A 49 7.45 15.01 -16.85
CA ALA A 49 7.34 15.88 -18.01
C ALA A 49 8.35 15.45 -19.09
N LEU A 50 7.85 15.03 -20.25
CA LEU A 50 8.65 14.75 -21.45
C LEU A 50 8.64 15.98 -22.34
N ASN A 51 9.81 16.58 -22.57
CA ASN A 51 10.00 17.71 -23.47
C ASN A 51 10.77 17.24 -24.70
N ALA A 52 10.20 17.43 -25.90
CA ALA A 52 10.84 17.07 -27.14
C ALA A 52 11.18 18.32 -27.96
N VAL A 53 12.31 18.29 -28.65
CA VAL A 53 12.78 19.36 -29.53
C VAL A 53 13.16 18.77 -30.87
N ASP A 54 12.74 19.45 -31.92
CA ASP A 54 13.17 19.22 -33.29
C ASP A 54 13.27 20.58 -33.98
N LEU A 55 14.39 20.85 -34.67
CA LEU A 55 14.68 22.19 -35.17
C LEU A 55 14.31 22.40 -36.64
N GLU A 56 14.06 21.34 -37.41
CA GLU A 56 13.87 21.42 -38.85
C GLU A 56 12.43 21.15 -39.25
N SER A 57 11.89 19.96 -38.98
CA SER A 57 10.50 19.63 -39.32
C SER A 57 9.52 19.77 -38.15
N GLY A 58 10.02 19.91 -36.93
CA GLY A 58 9.22 20.06 -35.71
C GLY A 58 8.66 18.72 -35.20
N VAL A 59 8.37 18.65 -33.90
CA VAL A 59 7.88 17.41 -33.27
C VAL A 59 6.41 17.17 -33.60
N LYS A 60 6.10 16.05 -34.26
CA LYS A 60 4.74 15.62 -34.59
C LYS A 60 4.07 14.88 -33.44
N GLU A 61 4.79 13.98 -32.77
CA GLU A 61 4.25 13.24 -31.62
C GLU A 61 5.32 12.82 -30.62
N ILE A 62 4.94 12.76 -29.35
CA ILE A 62 5.71 12.12 -28.27
C ILE A 62 4.97 10.82 -27.91
N ASN A 63 5.71 9.72 -27.89
CA ASN A 63 5.24 8.38 -27.52
C ASN A 63 5.92 7.96 -26.21
N TRP A 64 5.16 7.41 -25.27
CA TRP A 64 5.69 6.87 -24.02
C TRP A 64 4.91 5.64 -23.54
N LYS A 65 5.56 4.79 -22.77
CA LYS A 65 4.92 3.70 -22.02
C LYS A 65 5.62 3.49 -20.69
N LEU A 66 4.86 3.03 -19.71
CA LEU A 66 5.37 2.60 -18.41
C LEU A 66 5.44 1.07 -18.41
N ASN A 67 6.60 0.50 -18.12
CA ASN A 67 6.84 -0.95 -18.09
C ASN A 67 6.42 -1.62 -19.42
N ASP A 68 5.69 -2.72 -19.32
CA ASP A 68 5.16 -3.48 -20.46
C ASP A 68 3.78 -3.02 -20.93
N ASN A 69 3.32 -1.86 -20.46
CA ASN A 69 2.05 -1.29 -20.91
C ASN A 69 2.10 -0.88 -22.40
N LEU A 70 0.92 -0.67 -22.97
CA LEU A 70 0.79 -0.17 -24.34
C LEU A 70 1.32 1.27 -24.47
N TRP A 71 1.87 1.58 -25.63
CA TRP A 71 2.30 2.94 -25.98
C TRP A 71 1.14 3.92 -25.95
N THR A 72 1.32 4.98 -25.18
CA THR A 72 0.49 6.18 -25.18
C THR A 72 1.17 7.25 -26.02
N LYS A 73 0.38 8.10 -26.68
CA LYS A 73 0.94 9.16 -27.52
C LYS A 73 0.22 10.48 -27.36
N LYS A 74 0.97 11.57 -27.55
CA LYS A 74 0.47 12.94 -27.65
C LYS A 74 0.94 13.53 -28.97
N THR A 75 -0.02 13.97 -29.79
CA THR A 75 0.24 14.58 -31.11
C THR A 75 0.22 16.09 -31.04
N PHE A 76 1.02 16.72 -31.89
CA PHE A 76 1.10 18.16 -32.04
C PHE A 76 0.86 18.55 -33.50
N SER A 77 0.47 19.81 -33.74
CA SER A 77 0.12 20.31 -35.10
C SER A 77 0.90 21.54 -35.53
N GLN A 78 1.59 22.22 -34.60
CA GLN A 78 2.32 23.47 -34.82
C GLN A 78 3.52 23.49 -33.87
N THR A 79 4.61 22.83 -34.24
CA THR A 79 5.84 22.73 -33.41
C THR A 79 7.08 23.05 -34.23
N LEU A 80 6.87 23.54 -35.46
CA LEU A 80 7.93 23.91 -36.36
C LEU A 80 8.71 25.08 -35.75
N ASN A 81 10.04 24.96 -35.76
CA ASN A 81 10.89 26.09 -35.43
C ASN A 81 10.62 27.22 -36.41
N MET A 82 10.25 28.39 -35.91
CA MET A 82 9.88 29.51 -36.78
C MET A 82 11.12 30.18 -37.42
N VAL A 83 12.33 29.85 -36.97
CA VAL A 83 13.59 30.34 -37.53
C VAL A 83 14.02 29.47 -38.71
N ILE A 84 14.19 30.09 -39.88
CA ILE A 84 14.64 29.43 -41.10
C ILE A 84 16.13 29.09 -41.01
N ASN A 85 16.49 27.89 -41.49
CA ASN A 85 17.87 27.41 -41.57
C ASN A 85 18.62 27.60 -40.24
N SER A 86 17.96 27.14 -39.17
CA SER A 86 18.36 27.29 -37.77
C SER A 86 19.58 26.44 -37.38
N SER A 87 19.78 25.31 -38.07
CA SER A 87 20.91 24.38 -37.95
C SER A 87 22.07 24.70 -38.91
N PHE A 88 21.86 25.56 -39.92
CA PHE A 88 22.83 25.87 -40.96
C PHE A 88 23.25 24.70 -41.86
N GLU A 89 22.52 23.58 -41.85
CA GLU A 89 22.84 22.40 -42.67
C GLU A 89 22.72 22.65 -44.17
N THR A 90 21.87 23.58 -44.58
CA THR A 90 21.63 23.90 -46.01
C THR A 90 22.39 25.14 -46.50
N GLY A 91 23.25 25.73 -45.68
CA GLY A 91 24.02 26.93 -46.03
C GLY A 91 23.85 28.05 -45.01
N THR A 92 24.03 29.30 -45.43
CA THR A 92 23.67 30.48 -44.62
C THR A 92 22.46 31.21 -45.19
N GLU A 93 21.64 30.51 -45.98
CA GLU A 93 20.40 31.07 -46.52
C GLU A 93 19.52 31.57 -45.37
N GLY A 94 18.92 32.75 -45.52
CA GLY A 94 18.19 33.40 -44.43
C GLY A 94 19.04 34.36 -43.59
N TRP A 95 20.35 34.14 -43.53
CA TRP A 95 21.28 34.82 -42.62
C TRP A 95 22.30 35.69 -43.35
N SER A 96 22.59 36.86 -42.77
CA SER A 96 23.58 37.83 -43.28
C SER A 96 24.64 38.08 -42.23
N PHE A 97 25.92 38.09 -42.64
CA PHE A 97 27.03 38.47 -41.75
C PHE A 97 27.33 39.96 -41.84
N SER A 98 27.43 40.60 -40.68
CA SER A 98 27.93 41.97 -40.52
C SER A 98 29.31 41.92 -39.86
N SER A 99 30.33 42.32 -40.62
CA SER A 99 31.74 42.30 -40.19
C SER A 99 32.13 43.59 -39.46
N PHE A 100 32.84 43.46 -38.34
CA PHE A 100 33.75 44.50 -37.84
C PHE A 100 35.15 44.30 -38.42
N ASN A 101 36.00 45.34 -38.42
CA ASN A 101 37.37 45.27 -38.94
C ASN A 101 38.10 43.97 -38.56
N ASN A 102 38.73 43.32 -39.54
CA ASN A 102 39.48 42.07 -39.35
C ASN A 102 38.70 40.94 -38.65
N SER A 103 37.37 40.89 -38.88
CA SER A 103 36.53 39.75 -38.52
C SER A 103 36.07 38.95 -39.76
N THR A 104 35.83 37.67 -39.56
CA THR A 104 35.26 36.76 -40.55
C THR A 104 34.05 36.05 -39.98
N GLY A 105 33.02 35.89 -40.81
CA GLY A 105 31.83 35.11 -40.51
C GLY A 105 31.66 34.07 -41.60
N GLU A 106 31.64 32.79 -41.24
CA GLU A 106 31.58 31.70 -42.20
C GLU A 106 30.72 30.54 -41.69
N ARG A 107 30.13 29.79 -42.61
CA ARG A 107 29.62 28.45 -42.32
C ARG A 107 30.80 27.50 -42.25
N THR A 108 30.83 26.64 -41.23
CA THR A 108 31.96 25.76 -40.96
C THR A 108 31.48 24.38 -40.53
N ASN A 109 32.32 23.37 -40.75
CA ASN A 109 32.18 22.02 -40.20
C ASN A 109 33.26 21.73 -39.15
N GLU A 110 33.95 22.76 -38.65
CA GLU A 110 34.97 22.60 -37.60
C GLU A 110 34.35 22.11 -36.29
N PHE A 111 33.23 22.73 -35.89
CA PHE A 111 32.39 22.30 -34.79
C PHE A 111 30.93 22.53 -35.17
N ALA A 112 30.09 21.51 -34.99
CA ALA A 112 28.64 21.60 -35.09
C ALA A 112 28.02 20.95 -33.85
N LYS A 113 26.87 21.46 -33.41
CA LYS A 113 26.09 20.85 -32.33
C LYS A 113 25.01 19.95 -32.90
N ILE A 114 24.44 20.32 -34.04
CA ILE A 114 23.35 19.65 -34.73
C ILE A 114 23.79 19.47 -36.18
N GLY A 115 23.68 18.25 -36.72
CA GLY A 115 24.17 17.96 -38.06
C GLY A 115 25.69 18.12 -38.20
N ASP A 116 26.14 18.53 -39.38
CA ASP A 116 27.55 18.60 -39.77
C ASP A 116 28.09 20.04 -39.78
N TYR A 117 27.24 21.06 -39.69
CA TYR A 117 27.62 22.45 -39.90
C TYR A 117 27.12 23.41 -38.82
N SER A 118 27.79 24.54 -38.70
CA SER A 118 27.39 25.68 -37.87
C SER A 118 27.87 26.99 -38.49
N VAL A 119 27.57 28.12 -37.86
CA VAL A 119 28.21 29.41 -38.23
C VAL A 119 29.25 29.82 -37.20
N LYS A 120 30.41 30.25 -37.70
CA LYS A 120 31.52 30.76 -36.89
C LYS A 120 31.71 32.24 -37.13
N ILE A 121 31.89 32.99 -36.05
CA ILE A 121 32.41 34.35 -36.08
C ILE A 121 33.80 34.30 -35.45
N ASN A 122 34.81 34.79 -36.16
CA ASN A 122 36.17 34.94 -35.66
C ASN A 122 36.61 36.40 -35.81
N SER A 123 37.19 36.98 -34.76
CA SER A 123 37.66 38.36 -34.78
C SER A 123 39.04 38.48 -34.13
N LEU A 124 39.91 39.25 -34.77
CA LEU A 124 41.25 39.59 -34.24
C LEU A 124 41.28 40.95 -33.52
N GLU A 125 40.23 41.75 -33.68
CA GLU A 125 40.12 43.08 -33.08
C GLU A 125 38.87 43.19 -32.21
N ASN A 126 38.94 44.04 -31.19
CA ASN A 126 37.80 44.28 -30.32
C ASN A 126 36.75 45.14 -31.05
N GLY A 127 35.60 44.54 -31.34
CA GLY A 127 34.42 45.20 -31.89
C GLY A 127 33.28 44.22 -32.13
N THR A 128 32.16 44.70 -32.68
CA THR A 128 30.92 43.92 -32.78
C THR A 128 30.74 43.34 -34.19
N SER A 129 30.82 42.01 -34.29
CA SER A 129 30.48 41.26 -35.50
C SER A 129 29.31 40.33 -35.22
N PHE A 130 28.43 40.13 -36.20
CA PHE A 130 27.24 39.30 -35.96
C PHE A 130 26.65 38.68 -37.22
N PHE A 131 26.01 37.53 -37.05
CA PHE A 131 25.06 36.98 -38.02
C PHE A 131 23.65 37.46 -37.68
N THR A 132 22.85 37.82 -38.69
CA THR A 132 21.46 38.21 -38.49
C THR A 132 20.52 37.62 -39.53
N ASN A 133 19.34 37.19 -39.10
CA ASN A 133 18.25 36.81 -40.00
C ASN A 133 17.26 37.96 -40.24
N LYS A 134 17.63 39.22 -40.02
CA LYS A 134 16.73 40.39 -40.16
C LYS A 134 15.97 40.44 -41.48
N SER A 135 16.61 40.06 -42.59
CA SER A 135 15.98 40.03 -43.92
C SER A 135 14.98 38.88 -44.10
N ASN A 136 15.05 37.87 -43.23
CA ASN A 136 14.18 36.68 -43.17
C ASN A 136 13.68 36.51 -41.73
N TYR A 137 13.08 37.58 -41.21
CA TYR A 137 12.56 37.63 -39.85
C TYR A 137 11.42 36.61 -39.67
N VAL A 138 11.24 36.18 -38.43
CA VAL A 138 10.14 35.31 -38.01
C VAL A 138 8.87 36.13 -37.88
N VAL A 139 7.75 35.69 -38.46
CA VAL A 139 6.46 36.37 -38.30
C VAL A 139 5.87 36.07 -36.93
N VAL A 140 5.42 37.10 -36.20
CA VAL A 140 4.85 36.93 -34.86
C VAL A 140 3.63 37.81 -34.60
N SER A 141 2.84 37.40 -33.60
CA SER A 141 1.71 38.17 -33.08
C SER A 141 2.07 38.94 -31.80
N PRO A 142 1.54 40.17 -31.62
CA PRO A 142 1.64 40.93 -30.37
C PRO A 142 1.22 40.14 -29.13
N TRP A 143 1.87 40.40 -28.00
CA TRP A 143 1.53 39.89 -26.66
C TRP A 143 1.55 38.36 -26.49
N LYS A 144 2.13 37.64 -27.45
CA LYS A 144 2.41 36.21 -27.30
C LYS A 144 3.74 36.00 -26.59
N THR A 145 3.81 34.94 -25.79
CA THR A 145 5.07 34.44 -25.24
C THR A 145 5.74 33.56 -26.27
N VAL A 146 7.00 33.85 -26.57
CA VAL A 146 7.85 33.07 -27.48
C VAL A 146 9.02 32.53 -26.67
N SER A 147 9.29 31.23 -26.84
CA SER A 147 10.49 30.59 -26.35
C SER A 147 11.60 30.77 -27.39
N LEU A 148 12.74 31.28 -26.95
CA LEU A 148 13.87 31.64 -27.79
C LEU A 148 15.13 30.91 -27.31
N GLY A 149 16.05 30.60 -28.21
CA GLY A 149 17.35 30.06 -27.80
C GLY A 149 18.36 29.89 -28.94
N ALA A 150 19.61 29.62 -28.57
CA ALA A 150 20.66 29.22 -29.50
C ALA A 150 21.74 28.42 -28.76
N TRP A 151 22.42 27.50 -29.47
CA TRP A 151 23.65 26.89 -28.99
C TRP A 151 24.84 27.79 -29.31
N LEU A 152 25.76 27.93 -28.36
CA LEU A 152 26.99 28.70 -28.50
C LEU A 152 28.20 27.87 -28.02
N LYS A 153 29.32 27.96 -28.72
CA LYS A 153 30.63 27.42 -28.30
C LYS A 153 31.68 28.50 -28.46
N GLY A 154 32.50 28.73 -27.43
CA GLY A 154 33.48 29.82 -27.41
C GLY A 154 34.92 29.32 -27.39
N SER A 155 35.81 30.04 -28.08
CA SER A 155 37.25 29.80 -28.10
C SER A 155 38.02 31.12 -27.91
N ASN A 156 38.68 31.25 -26.77
CA ASN A 156 39.51 32.38 -26.37
C ASN A 156 38.81 33.75 -26.51
N ILE A 157 37.51 33.81 -26.17
CA ILE A 157 36.72 35.03 -26.27
C ILE A 157 37.17 36.03 -25.20
N MET A 158 37.58 37.22 -25.64
CA MET A 158 37.98 38.36 -24.80
C MET A 158 37.21 39.62 -25.23
N GLY A 159 36.92 40.53 -24.31
CA GLY A 159 36.13 41.74 -24.58
C GLY A 159 34.77 41.69 -23.91
N ASP A 160 33.72 42.11 -24.61
CA ASP A 160 32.33 42.11 -24.12
C ASP A 160 31.60 40.79 -24.43
N GLY A 161 32.29 39.77 -24.92
CA GLY A 161 31.83 38.39 -25.00
C GLY A 161 31.00 38.04 -26.23
N ALA A 162 30.44 36.83 -26.22
CA ALA A 162 29.49 36.35 -27.20
C ALA A 162 28.11 36.09 -26.57
N PHE A 163 27.06 36.42 -27.30
CA PHE A 163 25.67 36.38 -26.88
C PHE A 163 24.77 36.55 -28.11
N TYR A 164 23.45 36.50 -27.93
CA TYR A 164 22.51 36.91 -28.97
C TYR A 164 21.56 38.02 -28.50
N LYS A 165 21.09 38.81 -29.46
CA LYS A 165 20.03 39.80 -29.26
C LYS A 165 18.83 39.45 -30.12
N ILE A 166 17.66 39.77 -29.59
CA ILE A 166 16.39 39.59 -30.25
C ILE A 166 15.77 40.95 -30.44
N TYR A 167 15.38 41.24 -31.68
CA TYR A 167 14.68 42.46 -32.02
C TYR A 167 13.30 42.12 -32.54
N ILE A 168 12.31 42.92 -32.17
CA ILE A 168 10.99 42.90 -32.79
C ILE A 168 10.91 43.98 -33.86
N LEU A 169 10.24 43.67 -34.96
CA LEU A 169 9.89 44.60 -36.01
C LEU A 169 8.51 45.17 -35.73
N THR A 170 8.46 46.50 -35.61
CA THR A 170 7.25 47.26 -35.34
C THR A 170 7.01 48.30 -36.44
N ALA A 171 5.83 48.94 -36.44
CA ALA A 171 5.54 50.04 -37.36
C ALA A 171 6.54 51.22 -37.24
N GLU A 172 7.21 51.35 -36.08
CA GLU A 172 8.19 52.41 -35.79
C GLU A 172 9.64 51.98 -36.08
N GLY A 173 9.86 50.74 -36.52
CA GLY A 173 11.17 50.15 -36.75
C GLY A 173 11.52 49.01 -35.79
N SER A 174 12.81 48.64 -35.77
CA SER A 174 13.31 47.55 -34.93
C SER A 174 13.46 48.01 -33.48
N LYS A 175 12.88 47.28 -32.53
CA LYS A 175 13.05 47.50 -31.08
C LYS A 175 13.70 46.28 -30.44
N LEU A 176 14.67 46.49 -29.56
CA LEU A 176 15.30 45.39 -28.81
C LEU A 176 14.26 44.77 -27.88
N LEU A 177 14.05 43.46 -28.00
CA LEU A 177 13.16 42.67 -27.16
C LEU A 177 13.94 42.00 -26.02
N TYR A 178 15.08 41.41 -26.33
CA TYR A 178 15.85 40.61 -25.38
C TYR A 178 17.34 40.56 -25.74
N THR A 179 18.19 40.45 -24.71
CA THR A 179 19.62 40.15 -24.82
C THR A 179 19.90 38.93 -23.96
N SER A 180 20.56 37.94 -24.53
CA SER A 180 20.92 36.70 -23.84
C SER A 180 22.02 36.92 -22.79
N SER A 181 22.39 35.87 -22.10
CA SER A 181 23.57 35.88 -21.22
C SER A 181 24.84 36.09 -22.05
N VAL A 182 25.79 36.83 -21.49
CA VAL A 182 27.09 37.11 -22.13
C VAL A 182 28.11 36.06 -21.68
N HIS A 183 28.74 35.40 -22.65
CA HIS A 183 29.71 34.33 -22.41
C HIS A 183 31.12 34.74 -22.88
N ASN A 184 32.12 34.51 -22.03
CA ASN A 184 33.53 34.84 -22.27
C ASN A 184 34.43 33.62 -22.08
N GLY A 185 35.68 33.72 -22.57
CA GLY A 185 36.68 32.68 -22.47
C GLY A 185 36.47 31.53 -23.46
N THR A 186 36.91 30.34 -23.07
CA THR A 186 36.76 29.09 -23.84
C THR A 186 35.76 28.18 -23.12
N TYR A 187 34.74 27.75 -23.83
CA TYR A 187 33.68 26.89 -23.29
C TYR A 187 33.15 25.97 -24.39
N ASP A 188 32.69 24.79 -23.98
CA ASP A 188 32.01 23.87 -24.89
C ASP A 188 30.56 24.30 -25.14
N TRP A 189 29.87 23.64 -26.07
CA TRP A 189 28.49 23.92 -26.43
C TRP A 189 27.59 24.10 -25.21
N LEU A 190 27.00 25.29 -25.09
CA LEU A 190 25.97 25.62 -24.12
C LEU A 190 24.72 26.11 -24.85
N TYR A 191 23.54 25.82 -24.30
CA TYR A 191 22.27 26.31 -24.82
C TYR A 191 21.77 27.44 -23.93
N ASP A 192 21.65 28.64 -24.48
CA ASP A 192 21.08 29.80 -23.78
C ASP A 192 19.67 30.06 -24.31
N SER A 193 18.67 29.99 -23.44
CA SER A 193 17.25 30.06 -23.82
C SER A 193 16.40 30.88 -22.86
N LYS A 194 15.32 31.47 -23.37
CA LYS A 194 14.42 32.32 -22.60
C LYS A 194 13.00 32.37 -23.18
N ASP A 195 12.00 32.31 -22.31
CA ASP A 195 10.64 32.72 -22.63
C ASP A 195 10.48 34.24 -22.48
N VAL A 196 10.03 34.89 -23.54
CA VAL A 196 9.86 36.35 -23.61
C VAL A 196 8.50 36.70 -24.19
N ILE A 197 7.84 37.71 -23.61
CA ILE A 197 6.58 38.25 -24.12
C ILE A 197 6.89 39.30 -25.19
N ILE A 198 6.27 39.20 -26.37
CA ILE A 198 6.33 40.21 -27.43
C ILE A 198 5.55 41.45 -26.98
N SER A 199 6.21 42.34 -26.24
CA SER A 199 5.62 43.49 -25.55
C SER A 199 5.41 44.71 -26.47
N SER A 200 4.72 44.52 -27.59
CA SER A 200 4.37 45.61 -28.50
C SER A 200 3.12 45.31 -29.33
N ASP A 201 2.16 46.24 -29.31
CA ASP A 201 0.91 46.18 -30.08
C ASP A 201 1.11 46.15 -31.61
N SER A 202 2.24 46.67 -32.10
CA SER A 202 2.53 46.78 -33.53
C SER A 202 3.63 45.81 -34.01
N ALA A 203 4.00 44.84 -33.18
CA ALA A 203 4.95 43.80 -33.57
C ALA A 203 4.37 42.90 -34.66
N TYR A 204 5.12 42.74 -35.76
CA TYR A 204 4.77 41.82 -36.85
C TYR A 204 5.87 40.81 -37.15
N GLY A 205 7.07 41.00 -36.62
CA GLY A 205 8.18 40.08 -36.81
C GLY A 205 9.20 40.11 -35.67
N LEU A 206 10.03 39.08 -35.57
CA LEU A 206 11.23 39.04 -34.73
C LEU A 206 12.45 38.58 -35.52
N TYR A 207 13.64 39.03 -35.14
CA TYR A 207 14.89 38.54 -35.71
C TYR A 207 15.99 38.46 -34.66
N PHE A 208 16.98 37.63 -34.93
CA PHE A 208 18.16 37.38 -34.13
C PHE A 208 19.36 38.17 -34.66
N GLU A 209 20.21 38.59 -33.74
CA GLU A 209 21.62 38.92 -34.00
C GLU A 209 22.48 38.01 -33.12
N LEU A 210 23.24 37.11 -33.74
CA LEU A 210 24.20 36.21 -33.08
C LEU A 210 25.55 36.91 -33.05
N ILE A 211 26.00 37.34 -31.87
CA ILE A 211 27.01 38.39 -31.71
C ILE A 211 28.30 37.85 -31.10
N LEU A 212 29.43 38.27 -31.67
CA LEU A 212 30.72 38.36 -30.99
C LEU A 212 31.08 39.84 -30.83
N GLN A 213 31.21 40.30 -29.59
CA GLN A 213 31.69 41.64 -29.27
C GLN A 213 33.04 41.54 -28.58
N GLY A 214 34.10 41.33 -29.37
CA GLY A 214 35.41 41.02 -28.83
C GLY A 214 36.37 40.35 -29.80
N VAL A 215 37.44 39.80 -29.24
CA VAL A 215 38.48 39.02 -29.92
C VAL A 215 38.27 37.54 -29.59
N GLY A 216 38.58 36.64 -30.54
CA GLY A 216 38.42 35.20 -30.39
C GLY A 216 37.45 34.62 -31.42
N ALA A 217 36.96 33.41 -31.17
CA ALA A 217 35.97 32.75 -32.03
C ALA A 217 34.75 32.27 -31.23
N VAL A 218 33.57 32.42 -31.83
CA VAL A 218 32.32 31.82 -31.35
C VAL A 218 31.65 31.06 -32.49
N TYR A 219 31.06 29.92 -32.16
CA TYR A 219 30.23 29.11 -33.05
C TYR A 219 28.80 29.17 -32.54
N PHE A 220 27.87 29.39 -33.45
CA PHE A 220 26.44 29.35 -33.16
C PHE A 220 25.77 28.26 -33.98
N ASP A 221 24.83 27.58 -33.36
CA ASP A 221 24.07 26.51 -33.98
C ASP A 221 22.68 26.41 -33.33
N GLY A 222 21.74 25.75 -34.01
CA GLY A 222 20.42 25.42 -33.50
C GLY A 222 19.62 26.62 -32.95
N VAL A 223 19.46 27.68 -33.76
CA VAL A 223 18.71 28.87 -33.35
C VAL A 223 17.21 28.57 -33.30
N TYR A 224 16.58 28.82 -32.16
CA TYR A 224 15.21 28.39 -31.88
C TYR A 224 14.29 29.56 -31.60
N ALA A 225 13.11 29.57 -32.24
CA ALA A 225 11.98 30.40 -31.85
C ALA A 225 10.66 29.67 -32.09
N ALA A 226 9.82 29.53 -31.06
CA ALA A 226 8.46 28.99 -31.17
C ALA A 226 7.55 29.63 -30.12
N TYR A 227 6.23 29.64 -30.33
CA TYR A 227 5.32 30.08 -29.28
C TYR A 227 5.42 29.14 -28.06
N ALA A 228 5.47 29.70 -26.86
CA ALA A 228 5.63 28.89 -25.64
C ALA A 228 4.46 27.92 -25.41
N SER A 229 3.26 28.27 -25.88
CA SER A 229 2.08 27.38 -25.86
C SER A 229 2.17 26.18 -26.80
N GLU A 230 3.14 26.18 -27.71
CA GLU A 230 3.32 25.20 -28.77
C GLU A 230 4.52 24.28 -28.50
N GLN A 231 5.13 24.37 -27.32
CA GLN A 231 6.22 23.51 -26.91
C GLN A 231 5.79 22.03 -26.88
N PRO A 232 6.50 21.13 -27.58
CA PRO A 232 6.20 19.70 -27.55
C PRO A 232 6.45 19.13 -26.15
N LYS A 233 5.39 19.05 -25.35
CA LYS A 233 5.43 18.58 -23.96
C LYS A 233 4.32 17.57 -23.67
N ALA A 234 4.67 16.45 -23.04
CA ALA A 234 3.71 15.52 -22.45
C ALA A 234 3.92 15.43 -20.93
N GLU A 235 2.83 15.44 -20.16
CA GLU A 235 2.85 15.40 -18.70
C GLU A 235 1.89 14.33 -18.20
N PHE A 236 2.33 13.56 -17.21
CA PHE A 236 1.54 12.55 -16.53
C PHE A 236 2.17 12.19 -15.17
N THR A 237 1.38 11.62 -14.28
CA THR A 237 1.82 11.18 -12.94
C THR A 237 1.91 9.66 -12.91
N VAL A 238 2.97 9.14 -12.29
CA VAL A 238 3.14 7.72 -11.99
C VAL A 238 2.98 7.49 -10.50
N SER A 239 2.04 6.62 -10.12
CA SER A 239 1.71 6.27 -8.74
C SER A 239 1.79 4.77 -8.46
N ASP A 240 2.18 3.97 -9.45
CA ASP A 240 2.27 2.53 -9.30
C ASP A 240 3.52 2.17 -8.50
N ASN A 241 3.33 1.48 -7.38
CA ASN A 241 4.44 1.05 -6.52
C ASN A 241 5.26 -0.07 -7.16
N GLY A 242 6.51 -0.19 -6.73
CA GLY A 242 7.51 -1.11 -7.26
C GLY A 242 8.51 -0.43 -8.19
N GLU A 243 9.25 -1.26 -8.92
CA GLU A 243 10.19 -0.81 -9.95
C GLU A 243 9.44 -0.39 -11.21
N ASN A 244 9.81 0.74 -11.77
CA ASN A 244 9.17 1.33 -12.94
C ASN A 244 10.22 1.71 -13.99
N THR A 245 9.99 1.30 -15.23
CA THR A 245 10.77 1.67 -16.41
C THR A 245 9.91 2.49 -17.35
N LEU A 246 10.20 3.79 -17.47
CA LEU A 246 9.61 4.64 -18.48
C LEU A 246 10.37 4.46 -19.79
N SER A 247 9.68 4.09 -20.87
CA SER A 247 10.22 4.12 -22.25
C SER A 247 9.58 5.25 -23.04
N PHE A 248 10.35 6.00 -23.81
CA PHE A 248 9.84 7.14 -24.59
C PHE A 248 10.64 7.40 -25.86
N TYR A 249 9.99 7.97 -26.87
CA TYR A 249 10.58 8.49 -28.10
C TYR A 249 9.64 9.51 -28.73
N SER A 250 10.14 10.34 -29.65
CA SER A 250 9.30 11.23 -30.45
C SER A 250 9.49 11.01 -31.96
N VAL A 251 8.53 11.53 -32.73
CA VAL A 251 8.49 11.48 -34.19
C VAL A 251 8.26 12.90 -34.69
N ASP A 252 8.97 13.30 -35.73
CA ASP A 252 8.81 14.61 -36.37
C ASP A 252 7.75 14.60 -37.50
N PHE A 253 7.60 15.73 -38.18
CA PHE A 253 6.71 15.82 -39.33
C PHE A 253 7.29 15.25 -40.64
N ALA A 254 8.62 15.10 -40.75
CA ALA A 254 9.28 14.42 -41.86
C ALA A 254 9.20 12.87 -41.78
N GLY A 255 8.81 12.33 -40.63
CA GLY A 255 8.72 10.91 -40.34
C GLY A 255 9.96 10.29 -39.70
N ASN A 256 10.96 11.09 -39.30
CA ASN A 256 12.11 10.58 -38.55
C ASN A 256 11.68 10.21 -37.12
N ILE A 257 12.21 9.09 -36.63
CA ILE A 257 11.83 8.49 -35.35
C ILE A 257 13.05 8.47 -34.44
N GLU A 258 12.92 9.07 -33.26
CA GLU A 258 13.94 9.02 -32.22
C GLU A 258 14.18 7.57 -31.77
N THR A 259 15.43 7.21 -31.50
CA THR A 259 15.73 5.93 -30.85
C THR A 259 15.11 5.92 -29.44
N THR A 260 14.40 4.84 -29.10
CA THR A 260 13.74 4.72 -27.79
C THR A 260 14.72 4.86 -26.63
N LYS A 261 14.41 5.78 -25.72
CA LYS A 261 15.13 6.02 -24.46
C LYS A 261 14.36 5.43 -23.29
N THR A 262 15.08 5.16 -22.20
CA THR A 262 14.50 4.65 -20.96
C THR A 262 14.93 5.46 -19.74
N ALA A 263 14.09 5.46 -18.71
CA ALA A 263 14.41 5.98 -17.38
C ALA A 263 13.81 5.05 -16.31
N ASP A 264 14.65 4.56 -15.40
CA ASP A 264 14.25 3.65 -14.33
C ASP A 264 14.13 4.40 -13.00
N PHE A 265 13.06 4.13 -12.26
CA PHE A 265 12.82 4.68 -10.92
C PHE A 265 11.95 3.72 -10.10
N LYS A 266 11.95 3.89 -8.77
CA LYS A 266 11.25 3.00 -7.84
C LYS A 266 10.32 3.80 -6.96
N ILE A 267 9.06 3.38 -6.81
CA ILE A 267 8.05 4.09 -6.00
C ILE A 267 7.53 3.13 -4.93
N ASP A 268 7.50 3.59 -3.68
CA ASP A 268 6.79 2.90 -2.62
C ASP A 268 6.18 3.91 -1.65
N THR A 269 4.88 4.12 -1.79
CA THR A 269 4.08 5.00 -0.94
C THR A 269 3.36 4.26 0.19
N ILE A 270 3.57 2.95 0.35
CA ILE A 270 2.78 2.10 1.24
C ILE A 270 3.67 1.65 2.40
N ALA A 271 3.31 2.03 3.62
CA ALA A 271 3.97 1.52 4.81
C ALA A 271 3.64 0.03 5.06
N PRO A 272 4.50 -0.69 5.81
CA PRO A 272 4.24 -2.08 6.21
C PRO A 272 2.84 -2.26 6.81
N THR A 273 2.17 -3.34 6.44
CA THR A 273 0.74 -3.52 6.67
C THR A 273 0.41 -5.00 6.93
N ASN A 274 -0.89 -5.33 7.02
CA ASN A 274 -1.40 -6.68 7.21
C ASN A 274 -0.87 -7.37 8.50
N TRP A 275 -0.81 -6.60 9.58
CA TRP A 275 -0.44 -7.08 10.91
C TRP A 275 -1.43 -8.15 11.40
N GLN A 276 -0.96 -9.39 11.61
CA GLN A 276 -1.82 -10.54 11.94
C GLN A 276 -1.07 -11.64 12.69
N ASN A 277 -1.79 -12.67 13.16
CA ASN A 277 -1.23 -13.84 13.83
C ASN A 277 -0.40 -13.49 15.08
N PHE A 278 -0.94 -12.61 15.92
CA PHE A 278 -0.31 -12.32 17.20
C PHE A 278 -0.34 -13.56 18.10
N GLU A 279 0.79 -13.85 18.72
CA GLU A 279 0.98 -14.95 19.66
C GLU A 279 1.81 -14.45 20.84
N ALA A 280 1.54 -14.98 22.03
CA ALA A 280 2.34 -14.73 23.22
C ALA A 280 2.65 -16.06 23.91
N GLU A 281 3.94 -16.37 24.05
CA GLU A 281 4.42 -17.60 24.67
C GLU A 281 4.98 -17.27 26.07
N ASN A 282 4.58 -18.03 27.08
CA ASN A 282 5.15 -17.88 28.41
C ASN A 282 6.63 -18.31 28.40
N SER A 283 7.52 -17.45 28.86
CA SER A 283 8.98 -17.65 28.78
C SER A 283 9.66 -17.96 30.11
N GLY A 284 8.91 -18.11 31.21
CA GLY A 284 9.53 -18.38 32.51
C GLY A 284 8.56 -18.49 33.68
N ASN A 285 7.93 -17.38 34.06
CA ASN A 285 7.02 -17.26 35.20
C ASN A 285 5.63 -16.74 34.77
N ALA A 286 4.71 -16.60 35.73
CA ALA A 286 3.32 -16.21 35.48
C ALA A 286 3.11 -14.77 34.95
N HIS A 287 4.17 -14.02 34.65
CA HIS A 287 4.16 -12.67 34.08
C HIS A 287 5.30 -12.40 33.07
N THR A 288 5.95 -13.44 32.53
CA THR A 288 6.99 -13.29 31.49
C THR A 288 6.56 -13.90 30.15
N PHE A 289 6.65 -13.13 29.07
CA PHE A 289 6.22 -13.55 27.74
C PHE A 289 7.18 -13.13 26.61
N ILE A 290 7.21 -13.95 25.57
CA ILE A 290 7.72 -13.60 24.24
C ILE A 290 6.53 -13.41 23.32
N SER A 291 6.42 -12.22 22.71
CA SER A 291 5.33 -11.86 21.82
C SER A 291 5.78 -11.93 20.36
N LYS A 292 4.95 -12.51 19.50
CA LYS A 292 5.23 -12.68 18.07
C LYS A 292 4.10 -12.13 17.22
N ILE A 293 4.41 -11.48 16.10
CA ILE A 293 3.40 -11.00 15.14
C ILE A 293 3.90 -11.02 13.70
N SER A 294 3.02 -11.33 12.75
CA SER A 294 3.33 -11.26 11.32
C SER A 294 2.95 -9.90 10.72
N VAL A 295 3.77 -9.39 9.81
CA VAL A 295 3.54 -8.17 9.02
C VAL A 295 4.05 -8.39 7.58
N SER A 296 3.52 -7.65 6.61
CA SER A 296 3.98 -7.70 5.23
C SER A 296 4.07 -6.33 4.59
N ASP A 297 5.03 -6.18 3.69
CA ASP A 297 5.10 -5.12 2.72
C ASP A 297 5.34 -5.70 1.32
N ASN A 298 4.45 -5.42 0.38
CA ASN A 298 4.53 -5.98 -0.97
C ASN A 298 5.20 -5.04 -1.99
N ALA A 299 5.53 -3.81 -1.61
CA ALA A 299 6.01 -2.78 -2.52
C ALA A 299 7.54 -2.73 -2.54
N SER A 300 8.16 -2.41 -1.40
CA SER A 300 9.63 -2.43 -1.26
C SER A 300 10.14 -3.58 -0.39
N GLY A 301 9.26 -4.21 0.41
CA GLY A 301 9.62 -5.26 1.36
C GLY A 301 10.09 -4.71 2.70
N LEU A 302 10.31 -5.60 3.67
CA LEU A 302 10.57 -5.22 5.06
C LEU A 302 12.06 -5.08 5.37
N ASN A 303 12.44 -4.04 6.11
CA ASN A 303 13.81 -3.86 6.59
C ASN A 303 14.04 -4.61 7.92
N ALA A 304 14.85 -5.66 7.87
CA ALA A 304 15.19 -6.50 9.02
C ALA A 304 15.73 -5.75 10.24
N ASN A 305 16.49 -4.70 10.00
CA ASN A 305 17.25 -4.04 11.05
C ASN A 305 16.45 -2.92 11.73
N SER A 306 15.23 -2.65 11.28
CA SER A 306 14.34 -1.61 11.81
C SER A 306 13.26 -2.16 12.74
N SER A 307 13.21 -3.48 12.97
CA SER A 307 12.23 -4.09 13.86
C SER A 307 12.46 -3.68 15.31
N GLN A 308 11.42 -3.08 15.88
CA GLN A 308 11.44 -2.46 17.19
C GLN A 308 10.25 -2.92 18.03
N PHE A 309 10.44 -2.92 19.35
CA PHE A 309 9.42 -3.32 20.31
C PHE A 309 9.36 -2.39 21.53
N GLN A 310 8.14 -2.15 21.98
CA GLN A 310 7.79 -1.46 23.22
C GLN A 310 6.75 -2.29 23.96
N TYR A 311 6.72 -2.16 25.29
CA TYR A 311 5.65 -2.73 26.10
C TYR A 311 5.13 -1.71 27.10
N SER A 312 3.95 -2.01 27.64
CA SER A 312 3.40 -1.29 28.77
C SER A 312 2.93 -2.29 29.83
N PRO A 313 3.63 -2.38 30.98
CA PRO A 313 3.33 -3.36 32.01
C PRO A 313 2.25 -2.92 32.99
N LEU A 314 1.73 -1.70 32.88
CA LEU A 314 0.76 -1.12 33.81
C LEU A 314 -0.47 -0.62 33.04
N SER A 315 -1.54 -0.33 33.78
CA SER A 315 -2.83 0.11 33.21
C SER A 315 -2.81 1.50 32.58
N ASP A 316 -1.71 2.23 32.71
CA ASP A 316 -1.54 3.61 32.21
C ASP A 316 -1.14 3.68 30.73
N LEU A 317 -0.82 2.52 30.11
CA LEU A 317 -0.40 2.40 28.71
C LEU A 317 0.78 3.32 28.34
N VAL A 318 1.67 3.60 29.28
CA VAL A 318 2.92 4.29 28.97
C VAL A 318 3.84 3.32 28.24
N TRP A 319 4.24 3.68 27.02
CA TRP A 319 5.11 2.88 26.17
C TRP A 319 6.58 3.10 26.50
N GLY A 320 7.36 2.02 26.58
CA GLY A 320 8.80 2.07 26.83
C GLY A 320 9.34 0.71 27.23
N TYR A 321 10.40 0.71 28.03
CA TYR A 321 10.91 -0.48 28.69
C TYR A 321 11.59 -0.14 30.02
N PHE A 322 11.64 -1.12 30.92
CA PHE A 322 12.54 -1.08 32.07
C PHE A 322 13.97 -1.41 31.66
N THR A 323 14.98 -0.73 32.21
CA THR A 323 16.40 -1.04 31.91
C THR A 323 16.78 -2.50 32.16
N ASP A 324 16.07 -3.18 33.07
CA ASP A 324 16.08 -4.63 33.25
C ASP A 324 14.66 -5.16 32.98
N TYR A 325 14.30 -5.25 31.69
CA TYR A 325 12.97 -5.63 31.22
C TYR A 325 12.64 -7.12 31.44
N GLU A 326 13.65 -7.98 31.58
CA GLU A 326 13.48 -9.42 31.84
C GLU A 326 13.02 -9.72 33.28
N ASN A 327 13.20 -8.76 34.19
CA ASN A 327 12.86 -8.90 35.61
C ASN A 327 11.98 -7.76 36.14
N CYS A 328 11.53 -6.86 35.25
CA CYS A 328 10.83 -5.61 35.57
C CYS A 328 11.53 -4.80 36.69
N LYS A 329 12.78 -4.41 36.46
CA LYS A 329 13.58 -3.63 37.43
C LYS A 329 14.28 -2.44 36.81
N GLY A 330 14.73 -1.53 37.67
CA GLY A 330 15.46 -0.34 37.28
C GLY A 330 14.55 0.81 36.84
N ILE A 331 15.04 1.64 35.92
CA ILE A 331 14.35 2.86 35.48
C ILE A 331 13.48 2.52 34.27
N PHE A 332 12.26 3.02 34.26
CA PHE A 332 11.40 2.94 33.08
C PHE A 332 11.74 4.06 32.09
N GLU A 333 12.23 3.68 30.91
CA GLU A 333 12.60 4.61 29.85
C GLU A 333 11.43 4.83 28.88
N ALA A 334 10.57 5.79 29.21
CA ALA A 334 9.40 6.12 28.41
C ALA A 334 9.78 6.55 26.98
N GLY A 335 9.06 6.01 25.99
CA GLY A 335 9.23 6.30 24.56
C GLY A 335 10.45 5.65 23.90
N LYS A 336 11.29 4.92 24.64
CA LYS A 336 12.43 4.19 24.07
C LYS A 336 12.01 2.83 23.50
N TRP A 337 12.71 2.38 22.47
CA TRP A 337 12.42 1.14 21.75
C TRP A 337 13.51 0.10 22.02
N LEU A 338 13.09 -1.14 22.27
CA LEU A 338 13.96 -2.31 22.22
C LEU A 338 14.08 -2.79 20.78
N SER A 339 15.16 -3.49 20.45
CA SER A 339 15.21 -4.28 19.22
C SER A 339 14.30 -5.49 19.33
N ALA A 340 13.52 -5.73 18.27
CA ALA A 340 12.82 -6.99 18.04
C ALA A 340 13.60 -7.81 17.01
N THR A 341 13.50 -9.13 17.05
CA THR A 341 13.98 -9.98 15.95
C THR A 341 12.89 -10.11 14.90
N VAL A 342 13.26 -10.48 13.68
CA VAL A 342 12.32 -10.76 12.60
C VAL A 342 12.80 -11.96 11.79
N ASP A 343 11.90 -12.92 11.59
CA ASP A 343 12.11 -14.08 10.72
C ASP A 343 11.34 -13.87 9.40
N PHE A 344 12.02 -13.96 8.27
CA PHE A 344 11.44 -13.63 6.96
C PHE A 344 10.99 -14.86 6.19
N ASN A 345 9.87 -14.71 5.49
CA ASN A 345 9.56 -15.63 4.39
C ASN A 345 10.47 -15.33 3.18
N GLU A 346 10.65 -16.32 2.29
CA GLU A 346 11.45 -16.15 1.07
C GLU A 346 11.06 -14.86 0.31
N GLY A 347 12.03 -13.99 0.06
CA GLY A 347 11.84 -12.72 -0.66
C GLY A 347 11.63 -11.47 0.21
N GLY A 348 11.56 -11.57 1.54
CA GLY A 348 11.58 -10.39 2.45
C GLY A 348 10.31 -9.52 2.45
N LEU A 349 9.27 -9.90 1.70
CA LEU A 349 7.99 -9.19 1.63
C LEU A 349 7.09 -9.41 2.86
N SER A 350 7.39 -10.43 3.68
CA SER A 350 6.68 -10.67 4.94
C SER A 350 7.62 -11.25 5.98
N GLY A 351 7.37 -10.88 7.23
CA GLY A 351 8.20 -11.26 8.35
C GLY A 351 7.40 -11.46 9.63
N ARG A 352 7.89 -12.33 10.49
CA ARG A 352 7.37 -12.57 11.83
C ARG A 352 8.28 -11.91 12.85
N LEU A 353 7.82 -10.81 13.42
CA LEU A 353 8.53 -10.09 14.46
C LEU A 353 8.37 -10.83 15.78
N GLU A 354 9.42 -10.80 16.60
CA GLU A 354 9.47 -11.41 17.92
C GLU A 354 10.13 -10.46 18.93
N SER A 355 9.45 -10.26 20.06
CA SER A 355 10.00 -9.47 21.17
C SER A 355 11.06 -10.29 21.93
N PRO A 356 11.98 -9.65 22.67
CA PRO A 356 12.70 -10.36 23.73
C PRO A 356 11.72 -10.88 24.79
N SER A 357 12.21 -11.68 25.74
CA SER A 357 11.42 -12.09 26.90
C SER A 357 11.15 -10.89 27.82
N ILE A 358 9.88 -10.54 28.00
CA ILE A 358 9.44 -9.38 28.78
C ILE A 358 8.76 -9.81 30.06
N ASP A 359 9.17 -9.25 31.19
CA ASP A 359 8.46 -9.34 32.46
C ASP A 359 7.47 -8.16 32.62
N TYR A 360 6.18 -8.49 32.73
CA TYR A 360 5.07 -7.55 32.91
C TYR A 360 4.80 -7.16 34.37
N CYS A 361 5.80 -7.36 35.24
CA CYS A 361 5.94 -6.96 36.64
C CYS A 361 5.03 -7.68 37.64
N ASN A 362 3.85 -8.10 37.22
CA ASN A 362 2.87 -8.80 38.04
C ASN A 362 1.88 -9.57 37.15
N SER A 363 1.23 -10.57 37.76
CA SER A 363 0.16 -11.35 37.13
C SER A 363 -1.22 -10.69 37.25
N ASN A 364 -1.29 -9.36 37.37
CA ASN A 364 -2.57 -8.66 37.30
C ASN A 364 -2.94 -8.46 35.82
N TRP A 365 -3.67 -9.44 35.29
CA TRP A 365 -4.16 -9.49 33.92
C TRP A 365 -5.56 -8.86 33.74
N PHE A 366 -6.07 -8.17 34.76
CA PHE A 366 -7.34 -7.45 34.68
C PHE A 366 -7.25 -6.24 33.73
N PHE A 367 -6.07 -5.63 33.63
CA PHE A 367 -5.82 -4.48 32.78
C PHE A 367 -4.84 -4.82 31.66
N CYS A 368 -5.01 -4.12 30.54
CA CYS A 368 -4.21 -4.33 29.35
C CYS A 368 -2.70 -4.23 29.59
N LYS A 369 -1.99 -5.32 29.32
CA LYS A 369 -0.53 -5.29 29.18
C LYS A 369 -0.17 -5.03 27.72
N GLY A 370 0.24 -3.81 27.42
CA GLY A 370 0.48 -3.36 26.05
C GLY A 370 1.71 -4.02 25.43
N ASN A 371 1.60 -4.37 24.15
CA ASN A 371 2.67 -4.75 23.24
C ASN A 371 2.62 -3.80 22.04
N ARG A 372 3.77 -3.31 21.59
CA ARG A 372 3.84 -2.39 20.47
C ARG A 372 5.03 -2.73 19.60
N PHE A 373 4.75 -3.18 18.38
CA PHE A 373 5.76 -3.49 17.37
C PHE A 373 5.85 -2.34 16.37
N LYS A 374 7.06 -2.04 15.92
CA LYS A 374 7.31 -1.11 14.82
C LYS A 374 8.28 -1.76 13.83
N ILE A 375 8.08 -1.53 12.55
CA ILE A 375 9.03 -1.89 11.50
C ILE A 375 8.96 -0.89 10.35
N GLU A 376 10.08 -0.71 9.66
CA GLU A 376 10.23 0.11 8.46
C GLU A 376 10.38 -0.80 7.23
N ASP A 377 9.91 -0.36 6.07
CA ASP A 377 10.19 -0.99 4.79
C ASP A 377 11.55 -0.54 4.20
N PHE A 378 11.87 -0.96 2.98
CA PHE A 378 13.10 -0.54 2.29
C PHE A 378 13.04 0.86 1.68
N ALA A 379 11.86 1.44 1.51
CA ALA A 379 11.66 2.81 1.07
C ALA A 379 11.71 3.83 2.24
N GLY A 380 11.74 3.33 3.48
CA GLY A 380 11.78 4.14 4.70
C GLY A 380 10.40 4.52 5.22
N ASN A 381 9.31 3.94 4.71
CA ASN A 381 8.01 4.11 5.36
C ASN A 381 7.94 3.18 6.58
N ASP A 382 7.31 3.65 7.65
CA ASP A 382 7.19 2.90 8.90
C ASP A 382 5.74 2.64 9.28
N SER A 383 5.52 1.56 10.01
CA SER A 383 4.23 1.32 10.66
C SER A 383 4.41 0.75 12.05
N THR A 384 3.41 0.99 12.89
CA THR A 384 3.38 0.51 14.28
C THR A 384 2.08 -0.24 14.53
N LYS A 385 2.17 -1.35 15.28
CA LYS A 385 1.02 -2.13 15.72
C LYS A 385 1.02 -2.30 17.23
N GLU A 386 -0.05 -1.84 17.86
CA GLU A 386 -0.32 -2.00 19.28
C GLU A 386 -1.31 -3.15 19.52
N ILE A 387 -1.02 -3.96 20.54
CA ILE A 387 -1.76 -5.17 20.89
C ILE A 387 -1.81 -5.30 22.41
N CYS A 388 -2.95 -5.79 22.89
CA CYS A 388 -3.14 -6.09 24.29
C CYS A 388 -2.78 -7.54 24.60
N LEU A 389 -1.92 -7.76 25.59
CA LEU A 389 -1.68 -9.06 26.21
C LEU A 389 -2.56 -9.14 27.46
N ASN A 390 -3.87 -9.22 27.21
CA ASN A 390 -4.83 -9.65 28.22
C ASN A 390 -5.22 -11.08 27.91
N GLY A 391 -5.20 -11.93 28.94
CA GLY A 391 -5.86 -13.22 28.85
C GLY A 391 -7.36 -12.98 28.65
N PRO A 392 -7.98 -13.41 27.54
CA PRO A 392 -9.40 -13.71 27.57
C PRO A 392 -9.72 -14.64 28.75
N TRP A 393 -10.84 -14.40 29.45
CA TRP A 393 -11.36 -15.27 30.50
C TRP A 393 -12.78 -15.72 30.15
N VAL A 394 -13.19 -16.82 30.75
CA VAL A 394 -14.47 -17.46 30.45
C VAL A 394 -15.38 -17.41 31.66
N LYS A 395 -16.68 -17.20 31.45
CA LYS A 395 -17.71 -17.24 32.50
C LYS A 395 -18.64 -18.42 32.26
N SER A 396 -18.91 -19.22 33.30
CA SER A 396 -19.92 -20.29 33.30
C SER A 396 -21.06 -19.93 34.26
N ILE A 397 -22.27 -19.80 33.73
CA ILE A 397 -23.48 -19.43 34.50
C ILE A 397 -24.39 -20.64 34.62
N ASP A 398 -24.75 -20.99 35.85
CA ASP A 398 -25.63 -22.10 36.26
C ASP A 398 -25.19 -23.50 35.80
N GLY A 399 -24.02 -23.62 35.16
CA GLY A 399 -23.48 -24.85 34.59
C GLY A 399 -22.16 -25.27 35.21
N ASP A 400 -22.06 -26.56 35.55
CA ASP A 400 -20.83 -27.14 36.07
C ASP A 400 -19.74 -27.21 34.98
N VAL A 401 -18.48 -26.99 35.38
CA VAL A 401 -17.31 -27.11 34.51
C VAL A 401 -16.44 -28.26 35.01
N ALA A 402 -16.11 -29.22 34.15
CA ALA A 402 -15.29 -30.36 34.54
C ALA A 402 -14.20 -30.67 33.50
N SER A 403 -13.01 -31.04 33.98
CA SER A 403 -11.88 -31.47 33.14
C SER A 403 -11.18 -32.69 33.73
N LEU A 404 -10.81 -33.64 32.86
CA LEU A 404 -9.92 -34.76 33.20
C LEU A 404 -8.43 -34.37 33.15
N SER A 405 -8.12 -33.10 32.95
CA SER A 405 -6.78 -32.51 33.07
C SER A 405 -6.87 -31.22 33.89
N SER A 406 -5.86 -30.35 33.79
CA SER A 406 -5.92 -28.99 34.32
C SER A 406 -6.99 -28.15 33.62
N ILE A 407 -7.52 -27.14 34.32
CA ILE A 407 -8.26 -26.03 33.72
C ILE A 407 -7.38 -24.80 33.90
N ASP A 408 -6.80 -24.32 32.81
CA ASP A 408 -5.87 -23.20 32.83
C ASP A 408 -6.43 -22.03 32.02
N MET A 409 -6.68 -20.90 32.68
CA MET A 409 -7.06 -19.65 32.01
C MET A 409 -5.92 -18.63 32.12
N LEU A 410 -5.73 -17.84 31.05
CA LEU A 410 -4.70 -16.80 31.01
C LEU A 410 -5.03 -15.60 31.89
N SER A 411 -6.31 -15.36 32.18
CA SER A 411 -6.80 -14.30 33.07
C SER A 411 -8.04 -14.75 33.84
N ALA A 412 -8.41 -13.97 34.85
CA ALA A 412 -9.65 -14.10 35.61
C ALA A 412 -10.54 -12.86 35.38
N GLY A 413 -11.85 -13.00 35.61
CA GLY A 413 -12.77 -11.86 35.63
C GLY A 413 -12.68 -11.07 36.94
N ALA A 414 -13.11 -9.80 36.92
CA ALA A 414 -13.19 -8.98 38.14
C ALA A 414 -14.19 -9.56 39.17
N GLU A 415 -15.13 -10.38 38.70
CA GLU A 415 -16.10 -11.13 39.50
C GLU A 415 -15.82 -12.63 39.43
N ASP A 416 -16.51 -13.41 40.27
CA ASP A 416 -16.51 -14.87 40.16
C ASP A 416 -16.95 -15.30 38.76
N ASN A 417 -16.15 -16.19 38.15
CA ASN A 417 -16.43 -16.67 36.80
C ASN A 417 -17.32 -17.91 36.75
N THR A 418 -17.77 -18.41 37.91
CA THR A 418 -18.94 -19.29 37.99
C THR A 418 -19.76 -19.15 39.26
N ASN A 419 -20.98 -19.67 39.21
CA ASN A 419 -21.85 -19.91 40.36
C ASN A 419 -22.18 -21.40 40.57
N ALA A 420 -21.52 -22.29 39.83
CA ALA A 420 -21.75 -23.73 39.80
C ALA A 420 -20.45 -24.51 40.14
N MET A 421 -20.47 -25.83 40.06
CA MET A 421 -19.35 -26.68 40.48
C MET A 421 -18.24 -26.69 39.42
N VAL A 422 -17.00 -26.61 39.87
CA VAL A 422 -15.81 -26.71 39.00
C VAL A 422 -14.95 -27.87 39.45
N ILE A 423 -14.63 -28.78 38.53
CA ILE A 423 -13.88 -30.00 38.82
C ILE A 423 -12.70 -30.12 37.85
N SER A 424 -11.50 -30.32 38.39
CA SER A 424 -10.29 -30.66 37.64
C SER A 424 -9.60 -31.87 38.26
N SER A 425 -9.03 -32.75 37.42
CA SER A 425 -8.22 -33.88 37.89
C SER A 425 -6.78 -33.48 38.25
N LYS A 426 -6.37 -32.26 37.89
CA LYS A 426 -5.04 -31.68 38.15
C LYS A 426 -5.20 -30.29 38.80
N SER A 427 -4.79 -29.22 38.13
CA SER A 427 -4.84 -27.84 38.64
C SER A 427 -6.06 -27.06 38.13
N LEU A 428 -6.43 -26.02 38.88
CA LEU A 428 -7.30 -24.93 38.45
C LEU A 428 -6.47 -23.64 38.47
N SER A 429 -6.42 -22.91 37.36
CA SER A 429 -5.77 -21.60 37.28
C SER A 429 -6.77 -20.54 36.86
N ASN A 430 -6.77 -19.40 37.58
CA ASN A 430 -7.59 -18.23 37.30
C ASN A 430 -9.13 -18.47 37.25
N PHE A 431 -9.61 -19.57 37.85
CA PHE A 431 -11.03 -19.91 37.98
C PHE A 431 -11.55 -19.63 39.41
N SER A 432 -12.71 -19.00 39.56
CA SER A 432 -13.31 -18.56 40.83
C SER A 432 -14.81 -18.82 40.87
N SER A 433 -15.33 -19.19 42.04
CA SER A 433 -16.74 -19.59 42.20
C SER A 433 -17.39 -18.82 43.36
N SER A 434 -18.51 -18.17 43.07
CA SER A 434 -19.31 -17.44 44.08
C SER A 434 -19.87 -18.34 45.19
N ARG A 435 -19.94 -19.66 44.97
CA ARG A 435 -20.36 -20.66 45.97
C ARG A 435 -19.20 -21.44 46.61
N ASN A 436 -17.94 -21.11 46.29
CA ASN A 436 -16.75 -21.88 46.67
C ASN A 436 -16.83 -23.38 46.29
N TRP A 437 -17.48 -23.73 45.18
CA TRP A 437 -17.61 -25.12 44.71
C TRP A 437 -16.48 -25.48 43.75
N LEU A 438 -15.24 -25.40 44.24
CA LEU A 438 -14.03 -25.72 43.47
C LEU A 438 -13.40 -27.02 43.97
N ILE A 439 -13.23 -27.99 43.07
CA ILE A 439 -12.58 -29.28 43.33
C ILE A 439 -11.38 -29.40 42.40
N SER A 440 -10.18 -29.40 42.96
CA SER A 440 -8.94 -29.76 42.25
C SER A 440 -8.51 -31.18 42.61
N TYR A 441 -7.71 -31.81 41.75
CA TYR A 441 -7.21 -33.17 41.93
C TYR A 441 -8.27 -34.28 42.10
N TYR A 442 -9.43 -34.14 41.46
CA TYR A 442 -10.48 -35.16 41.51
C TYR A 442 -10.02 -36.50 40.88
N GLN A 443 -10.08 -37.59 41.66
CA GLN A 443 -9.44 -38.88 41.30
C GLN A 443 -10.38 -39.88 40.60
N ASN A 444 -11.71 -39.67 40.62
CA ASN A 444 -12.64 -40.58 39.95
C ASN A 444 -12.72 -40.27 38.46
N LYS A 445 -12.64 -41.30 37.63
CA LYS A 445 -12.82 -41.18 36.19
C LYS A 445 -14.30 -41.04 35.87
N PHE A 446 -14.67 -39.98 35.15
CA PHE A 446 -15.88 -40.04 34.32
C PHE A 446 -15.64 -41.11 33.25
N ASP A 447 -16.52 -42.10 33.15
CA ASP A 447 -16.44 -43.11 32.09
C ASP A 447 -16.82 -42.47 30.75
N GLY A 448 -15.82 -41.97 30.03
CA GLY A 448 -15.98 -41.28 28.75
C GLY A 448 -16.55 -42.15 27.62
N GLY A 449 -16.67 -43.47 27.82
CA GLY A 449 -17.24 -44.39 26.83
C GLY A 449 -18.73 -44.14 26.56
N MET A 450 -19.50 -43.74 27.59
CA MET A 450 -20.95 -43.56 27.53
C MET A 450 -21.41 -42.32 26.75
N TYR A 451 -20.49 -41.43 26.37
CA TYR A 451 -20.80 -40.19 25.64
C TYR A 451 -20.11 -40.13 24.27
N SER A 452 -19.53 -41.23 23.81
CA SER A 452 -18.90 -41.31 22.49
C SER A 452 -19.93 -41.26 21.36
N TYR A 453 -19.54 -40.72 20.20
CA TYR A 453 -20.39 -40.66 19.01
C TYR A 453 -20.94 -42.04 18.63
N ASP A 454 -20.08 -43.07 18.59
CA ASP A 454 -20.45 -44.41 18.16
C ASP A 454 -21.41 -45.10 19.15
N PHE A 455 -21.27 -44.84 20.44
CA PHE A 455 -22.23 -45.29 21.45
C PHE A 455 -23.58 -44.58 21.28
N LEU A 456 -23.58 -43.25 21.25
CA LEU A 456 -24.81 -42.46 21.20
C LEU A 456 -25.60 -42.69 19.90
N ILE A 457 -24.94 -42.86 18.75
CA ILE A 457 -25.65 -43.10 17.49
C ILE A 457 -26.26 -44.52 17.42
N GLY A 458 -25.70 -45.47 18.18
CA GLY A 458 -26.26 -46.81 18.36
C GLY A 458 -27.51 -46.78 19.24
N GLU A 459 -27.48 -46.03 20.33
CA GLU A 459 -28.62 -45.86 21.24
C GLU A 459 -29.74 -44.99 20.65
N PHE A 460 -29.38 -43.95 19.87
CA PHE A 460 -30.30 -43.01 19.24
C PHE A 460 -30.17 -43.06 17.73
N PRO A 461 -30.74 -44.08 17.06
CA PRO A 461 -30.60 -44.24 15.62
C PRO A 461 -31.30 -43.09 14.86
N PRO A 462 -30.60 -42.40 13.94
CA PRO A 462 -31.16 -41.30 13.17
C PRO A 462 -32.30 -41.71 12.24
N SER A 463 -33.39 -40.94 12.23
CA SER A 463 -34.57 -41.16 11.39
C SER A 463 -34.34 -40.78 9.92
N SER A 464 -33.44 -39.82 9.68
CA SER A 464 -33.16 -39.30 8.34
C SER A 464 -31.76 -38.67 8.26
N THR A 465 -31.29 -38.52 7.03
CA THR A 465 -30.02 -37.84 6.72
C THR A 465 -30.30 -36.45 6.16
N ILE A 466 -29.66 -35.43 6.71
CA ILE A 466 -29.88 -34.02 6.39
C ILE A 466 -28.55 -33.31 6.09
N ASP A 467 -28.63 -32.15 5.45
CA ASP A 467 -27.51 -31.28 5.09
C ASP A 467 -27.64 -29.85 5.65
N LYS A 468 -28.70 -29.58 6.42
CA LYS A 468 -29.04 -28.30 7.06
C LYS A 468 -29.51 -28.53 8.51
N LEU A 469 -29.67 -27.46 9.27
CA LEU A 469 -30.24 -27.56 10.62
C LEU A 469 -31.72 -27.99 10.58
N PRO A 470 -32.14 -28.99 11.38
CA PRO A 470 -33.50 -29.49 11.41
C PRO A 470 -34.45 -28.56 12.18
N THR A 471 -35.68 -28.38 11.69
CA THR A 471 -36.73 -27.56 12.34
C THR A 471 -37.90 -28.40 12.87
N GLU A 472 -37.65 -29.69 13.07
CA GLU A 472 -38.63 -30.67 13.49
C GLU A 472 -38.07 -31.50 14.66
N ASN A 473 -38.96 -32.16 15.38
CA ASN A 473 -38.58 -33.06 16.45
C ASN A 473 -37.96 -34.33 15.88
N GLY A 474 -36.96 -34.89 16.56
CA GLY A 474 -36.43 -36.21 16.24
C GLY A 474 -34.90 -36.30 16.23
N VAL A 475 -34.40 -37.40 15.69
CA VAL A 475 -32.97 -37.70 15.61
C VAL A 475 -32.54 -37.69 14.16
N PHE A 476 -31.52 -36.92 13.83
CA PHE A 476 -31.04 -36.70 12.46
C PHE A 476 -29.55 -36.96 12.38
N LYS A 477 -29.05 -37.26 11.17
CA LYS A 477 -27.62 -37.32 10.91
C LYS A 477 -27.21 -36.55 9.68
N THR A 478 -25.97 -36.12 9.62
CA THR A 478 -25.34 -35.66 8.38
C THR A 478 -24.50 -36.77 7.76
N ALA A 479 -24.33 -36.74 6.44
CA ALA A 479 -23.46 -37.71 5.76
C ALA A 479 -21.98 -37.41 5.98
N LYS A 480 -21.63 -36.14 6.20
CA LYS A 480 -20.27 -35.59 6.30
C LYS A 480 -20.24 -34.35 7.20
N THR A 481 -19.09 -33.68 7.26
CA THR A 481 -18.92 -32.34 7.86
C THR A 481 -20.08 -31.39 7.53
N LEU A 482 -20.61 -30.73 8.55
CA LEU A 482 -21.68 -29.73 8.42
C LEU A 482 -21.08 -28.33 8.59
N GLN A 483 -21.37 -27.44 7.64
CA GLN A 483 -21.04 -26.02 7.77
C GLN A 483 -22.30 -25.22 8.02
N ILE A 484 -22.40 -24.60 9.20
CA ILE A 484 -23.48 -23.66 9.53
C ILE A 484 -23.15 -22.30 8.91
N ASN A 485 -23.45 -22.19 7.62
CA ASN A 485 -23.44 -20.93 6.87
C ASN A 485 -24.88 -20.39 6.69
N TYR A 486 -25.03 -19.30 5.93
CA TYR A 486 -26.34 -18.68 5.68
C TYR A 486 -27.40 -19.64 5.12
N PHE A 487 -27.01 -20.64 4.31
CA PHE A 487 -27.92 -21.57 3.66
C PHE A 487 -28.26 -22.80 4.50
N ALA A 488 -27.47 -23.06 5.54
CA ALA A 488 -27.65 -24.18 6.46
C ALA A 488 -28.64 -23.86 7.60
N ILE A 489 -28.93 -22.59 7.86
CA ILE A 489 -29.91 -22.14 8.85
C ILE A 489 -31.26 -21.86 8.15
N PRO A 490 -32.33 -22.59 8.45
CA PRO A 490 -33.67 -22.29 7.92
C PRO A 490 -34.18 -20.91 8.35
N GLN A 491 -34.93 -20.22 7.49
CA GLN A 491 -35.41 -18.85 7.78
C GLN A 491 -36.26 -18.73 9.05
N ASN A 492 -36.97 -19.80 9.43
CA ASN A 492 -37.84 -19.86 10.61
C ASN A 492 -37.17 -20.55 11.81
N TYR A 493 -35.86 -20.77 11.79
CA TYR A 493 -35.14 -21.52 12.83
C TYR A 493 -35.31 -20.88 14.22
N ALA A 494 -35.18 -19.56 14.31
CA ALA A 494 -35.33 -18.82 15.57
C ALA A 494 -36.79 -18.66 16.06
N SER A 495 -37.79 -19.00 15.24
CA SER A 495 -39.22 -18.80 15.58
C SER A 495 -40.01 -20.10 15.70
N ARG A 496 -39.47 -21.22 15.21
CA ARG A 496 -40.11 -22.52 15.23
C ARG A 496 -39.79 -23.25 16.53
N GLN A 497 -40.75 -24.07 16.99
CA GLN A 497 -40.56 -24.95 18.13
C GLN A 497 -40.09 -26.32 17.67
N PHE A 498 -38.96 -26.79 18.19
CA PHE A 498 -38.46 -28.14 17.92
C PHE A 498 -37.53 -28.64 19.03
N SER A 499 -37.39 -29.95 19.14
CA SER A 499 -36.40 -30.63 19.98
C SER A 499 -35.78 -31.79 19.22
N ASN A 500 -34.47 -31.72 18.98
CA ASN A 500 -33.81 -32.73 18.16
C ASN A 500 -32.37 -33.03 18.57
N VAL A 501 -31.90 -34.20 18.10
CA VAL A 501 -30.49 -34.61 18.16
C VAL A 501 -29.95 -34.61 16.75
N LEU A 502 -28.80 -33.98 16.54
CA LEU A 502 -28.12 -33.96 15.26
C LEU A 502 -26.74 -34.62 15.38
N PHE A 503 -26.62 -35.81 14.78
CA PHE A 503 -25.36 -36.52 14.63
C PHE A 503 -24.57 -35.99 13.42
N VAL A 504 -23.43 -35.37 13.66
CA VAL A 504 -22.55 -34.87 12.59
C VAL A 504 -21.45 -35.88 12.30
N ASN A 505 -21.51 -36.53 11.14
CA ASN A 505 -20.51 -37.52 10.71
C ASN A 505 -19.28 -36.83 10.10
N GLY A 506 -18.51 -36.13 10.93
CA GLY A 506 -17.37 -35.31 10.55
C GLY A 506 -17.25 -34.12 11.50
N ASP A 507 -16.75 -33.00 11.00
CA ASP A 507 -16.63 -31.76 11.77
C ASP A 507 -17.92 -30.92 11.69
N LEU A 508 -18.13 -30.07 12.69
CA LEU A 508 -19.14 -29.03 12.68
C LEU A 508 -18.46 -27.66 12.60
N ILE A 509 -18.61 -26.97 11.48
CA ILE A 509 -18.00 -25.65 11.27
C ILE A 509 -19.09 -24.58 11.40
N VAL A 510 -19.02 -23.77 12.46
CA VAL A 510 -20.00 -22.72 12.75
C VAL A 510 -19.49 -21.39 12.22
N LEU A 511 -20.08 -20.92 11.13
CA LEU A 511 -19.67 -19.67 10.47
C LEU A 511 -20.63 -18.51 10.77
N ARG A 512 -21.78 -18.78 11.38
CA ARG A 512 -22.85 -17.83 11.67
C ARG A 512 -23.50 -18.13 13.02
N ASP A 513 -24.09 -17.08 13.59
CA ASP A 513 -24.86 -17.19 14.83
C ASP A 513 -26.01 -18.20 14.68
N VAL A 514 -26.16 -19.05 15.69
CA VAL A 514 -27.25 -20.01 15.81
C VAL A 514 -28.13 -19.56 16.95
N ASN A 515 -29.34 -19.13 16.62
CA ASN A 515 -30.34 -18.69 17.58
C ASN A 515 -31.57 -19.60 17.45
N MET A 516 -32.01 -20.16 18.56
CA MET A 516 -33.21 -20.99 18.65
C MET A 516 -34.29 -20.25 19.45
N LYS A 517 -35.55 -20.65 19.28
CA LYS A 517 -36.61 -20.20 20.18
C LYS A 517 -36.32 -20.73 21.60
N ASP A 518 -36.65 -19.98 22.64
CA ASP A 518 -36.42 -20.37 24.06
C ASP A 518 -37.02 -21.74 24.44
N THR A 519 -38.04 -22.20 23.72
CA THR A 519 -38.67 -23.51 23.91
C THR A 519 -38.15 -24.57 22.93
N SER A 520 -36.97 -24.37 22.35
CA SER A 520 -36.36 -25.28 21.37
C SER A 520 -34.91 -25.58 21.72
N GLY A 521 -34.44 -26.74 21.31
CA GLY A 521 -33.08 -27.18 21.58
C GLY A 521 -32.60 -28.21 20.57
N THR A 522 -31.31 -28.13 20.24
CA THR A 522 -30.59 -29.15 19.48
C THR A 522 -29.41 -29.66 20.29
N ILE A 523 -29.32 -30.98 20.42
CA ILE A 523 -28.11 -31.65 20.91
C ILE A 523 -27.27 -32.04 19.69
N PHE A 524 -26.10 -31.43 19.56
CA PHE A 524 -25.13 -31.74 18.51
C PHE A 524 -24.20 -32.83 19.02
N VAL A 525 -24.23 -33.99 18.38
CA VAL A 525 -23.28 -35.09 18.64
C VAL A 525 -22.32 -35.16 17.47
N VAL A 526 -21.09 -34.69 17.66
CA VAL A 526 -20.12 -34.45 16.58
C VAL A 526 -18.99 -35.47 16.66
N LYS A 527 -18.75 -36.17 15.56
CA LYS A 527 -17.70 -37.21 15.50
C LYS A 527 -16.30 -36.60 15.53
N GLY A 528 -16.09 -35.50 14.80
CA GLY A 528 -14.83 -34.76 14.71
C GLY A 528 -14.81 -33.52 15.59
N ASP A 529 -14.27 -32.44 15.06
CA ASP A 529 -14.11 -31.17 15.76
C ASP A 529 -15.34 -30.25 15.62
N VAL A 530 -15.53 -29.35 16.57
CA VAL A 530 -16.42 -28.19 16.43
C VAL A 530 -15.55 -26.95 16.28
N LEU A 531 -15.65 -26.28 15.13
CA LEU A 531 -14.86 -25.12 14.76
C LEU A 531 -15.76 -23.88 14.68
N VAL A 532 -15.70 -23.01 15.68
CA VAL A 532 -16.53 -21.80 15.76
C VAL A 532 -15.74 -20.59 15.26
N SER A 533 -16.23 -19.94 14.21
CA SER A 533 -15.60 -18.75 13.64
C SER A 533 -15.56 -17.59 14.63
N ARG A 534 -14.50 -16.77 14.57
CA ARG A 534 -14.35 -15.52 15.36
C ARG A 534 -15.58 -14.59 15.26
N TRP A 535 -16.29 -14.65 14.14
CA TRP A 535 -17.43 -13.76 13.85
C TRP A 535 -18.75 -14.20 14.51
N VAL A 536 -18.80 -15.41 15.07
CA VAL A 536 -19.99 -15.90 15.79
C VAL A 536 -20.02 -15.24 17.16
N SER A 537 -21.14 -14.64 17.55
CA SER A 537 -21.34 -14.06 18.88
C SER A 537 -22.41 -14.81 19.67
N PHE A 538 -23.25 -15.61 19.01
CA PHE A 538 -24.34 -16.34 19.65
C PHE A 538 -24.43 -17.79 19.12
N LEU A 539 -24.48 -18.75 20.04
CA LEU A 539 -24.53 -20.17 19.72
C LEU A 539 -25.44 -20.94 20.70
N ASP A 540 -26.67 -21.19 20.28
CA ASP A 540 -27.57 -22.15 20.94
C ASP A 540 -27.17 -23.59 20.60
N GLY A 541 -27.02 -24.42 21.63
CA GLY A 541 -26.92 -25.87 21.49
C GLY A 541 -26.24 -26.55 22.67
N PHE A 542 -26.48 -27.85 22.80
CA PHE A 542 -25.65 -28.71 23.64
C PHE A 542 -24.72 -29.52 22.76
N PHE A 543 -23.41 -29.42 22.96
CA PHE A 543 -22.39 -29.99 22.08
C PHE A 543 -21.68 -31.16 22.78
N ILE A 544 -21.82 -32.36 22.24
CA ILE A 544 -21.03 -33.54 22.59
C ILE A 544 -20.06 -33.78 21.45
N VAL A 545 -18.76 -33.64 21.71
CA VAL A 545 -17.72 -33.52 20.69
C VAL A 545 -16.66 -34.60 20.89
N GLY A 546 -16.52 -35.46 19.88
CA GLY A 546 -15.47 -36.49 19.86
C GLY A 546 -14.06 -35.93 19.68
N GLY A 547 -13.93 -34.75 19.08
CA GLY A 547 -12.66 -34.03 18.93
C GLY A 547 -12.53 -32.82 19.85
N THR A 548 -12.04 -31.73 19.28
CA THR A 548 -11.83 -30.44 19.94
C THR A 548 -13.01 -29.52 19.69
N PHE A 549 -13.51 -28.85 20.74
CA PHE A 549 -14.36 -27.68 20.61
C PHE A 549 -13.46 -26.43 20.60
N ASN A 550 -13.30 -25.80 19.44
CA ASN A 550 -12.39 -24.67 19.23
C ASN A 550 -13.19 -23.38 18.93
N THR A 551 -13.12 -22.40 19.83
CA THR A 551 -13.69 -21.08 19.60
C THR A 551 -12.69 -20.18 18.90
N SER A 552 -13.17 -19.36 17.97
CA SER A 552 -12.34 -18.47 17.15
C SER A 552 -11.23 -19.21 16.40
N TYR A 553 -11.53 -20.39 15.84
CA TYR A 553 -10.53 -21.26 15.18
C TYR A 553 -9.76 -20.58 14.04
N ASN A 554 -10.37 -19.57 13.43
CA ASN A 554 -9.74 -18.79 12.37
C ASN A 554 -8.85 -17.65 12.91
N GLY A 555 -8.65 -17.51 14.23
CA GLY A 555 -7.78 -16.53 14.89
C GLY A 555 -8.35 -15.10 14.92
N GLY A 556 -7.51 -14.10 15.21
CA GLY A 556 -7.84 -12.67 15.08
C GLY A 556 -8.51 -12.00 16.29
N ILE A 557 -8.66 -10.67 16.20
CA ILE A 557 -9.24 -9.82 17.24
C ILE A 557 -10.72 -9.56 16.94
N VAL A 558 -11.60 -9.71 17.92
CA VAL A 558 -13.03 -9.39 17.82
C VAL A 558 -13.51 -8.63 19.06
N ASP A 559 -14.48 -7.74 18.88
CA ASP A 559 -14.95 -6.89 19.99
C ASP A 559 -16.14 -7.48 20.76
N ASN A 560 -16.73 -8.59 20.31
CA ASN A 560 -17.89 -9.19 20.98
C ASN A 560 -17.49 -10.47 21.70
N SER A 561 -18.12 -10.77 22.84
CA SER A 561 -18.08 -12.09 23.47
C SER A 561 -18.80 -13.13 22.61
N LEU A 562 -18.40 -14.40 22.75
CA LEU A 562 -19.20 -15.53 22.28
C LEU A 562 -20.09 -16.02 23.42
N LYS A 563 -21.40 -16.01 23.22
CA LYS A 563 -22.37 -16.56 24.16
C LYS A 563 -22.86 -17.91 23.69
N ILE A 564 -22.67 -18.93 24.53
CA ILE A 564 -23.07 -20.31 24.27
C ILE A 564 -24.19 -20.65 25.24
N PHE A 565 -25.39 -20.84 24.70
CA PHE A 565 -26.57 -21.22 25.48
C PHE A 565 -26.75 -22.73 25.39
N GLY A 566 -26.40 -23.43 26.46
CA GLY A 566 -26.41 -24.89 26.56
C GLY A 566 -25.19 -25.41 27.28
N GLY A 567 -24.41 -26.29 26.63
CA GLY A 567 -23.25 -26.91 27.26
C GLY A 567 -22.30 -27.54 26.26
N VAL A 568 -21.06 -27.75 26.68
CA VAL A 568 -20.01 -28.38 25.87
C VAL A 568 -19.38 -29.52 26.65
N LEU A 569 -19.42 -30.71 26.07
CA LEU A 569 -18.68 -31.89 26.49
C LEU A 569 -17.77 -32.29 25.34
N ALA A 570 -16.45 -32.12 25.49
CA ALA A 570 -15.49 -32.39 24.44
C ALA A 570 -14.24 -33.10 24.99
N ASN A 571 -13.50 -33.78 24.11
CA ASN A 571 -12.19 -34.32 24.48
C ASN A 571 -11.18 -33.21 24.81
N LYS A 572 -11.28 -32.09 24.09
CA LYS A 572 -10.50 -30.87 24.33
C LYS A 572 -11.39 -29.64 24.06
N VAL A 573 -11.24 -28.61 24.87
CA VAL A 573 -11.89 -27.30 24.66
C VAL A 573 -10.80 -26.26 24.52
N ASP A 574 -10.68 -25.65 23.34
CA ASP A 574 -9.74 -24.59 23.02
C ASP A 574 -10.49 -23.27 22.88
N LEU A 575 -10.19 -22.31 23.75
CA LEU A 575 -10.90 -21.04 23.86
C LEU A 575 -9.98 -19.91 23.37
N ASN A 576 -10.00 -19.63 22.06
CA ASN A 576 -8.99 -18.78 21.41
C ASN A 576 -9.49 -17.37 21.08
N ARG A 577 -10.63 -16.92 21.62
CA ARG A 577 -11.14 -15.57 21.33
C ARG A 577 -10.30 -14.52 22.03
N SER A 578 -9.90 -13.47 21.31
CA SER A 578 -9.18 -12.31 21.85
C SER A 578 -9.90 -11.00 21.55
N PHE A 579 -9.88 -10.07 22.52
CA PHE A 579 -10.48 -8.74 22.41
C PHE A 579 -9.49 -7.66 21.94
N SER A 580 -10.03 -6.53 21.44
CA SER A 580 -9.22 -5.36 21.11
C SER A 580 -8.73 -4.63 22.36
N THR A 581 -7.74 -3.76 22.17
CA THR A 581 -7.06 -2.94 23.20
C THR A 581 -7.98 -1.99 23.97
N PHE A 582 -9.23 -1.81 23.56
CA PHE A 582 -10.14 -0.80 24.11
C PHE A 582 -11.18 -1.36 25.09
N LYS A 583 -11.28 -2.68 25.27
CA LYS A 583 -12.18 -3.27 26.26
C LYS A 583 -11.47 -3.56 27.57
N ILE A 584 -12.15 -3.24 28.68
CA ILE A 584 -11.74 -3.67 30.01
C ILE A 584 -12.03 -5.18 30.07
N ALA A 585 -11.03 -5.98 29.71
CA ALA A 585 -11.16 -7.44 29.67
C ALA A 585 -11.62 -8.02 31.01
N SER A 586 -11.41 -7.34 32.14
CA SER A 586 -11.90 -7.80 33.45
C SER A 586 -13.42 -7.74 33.63
N GLU A 587 -14.15 -6.95 32.83
CA GLU A 587 -15.60 -6.77 32.96
C GLU A 587 -16.41 -7.68 32.02
N GLU A 588 -15.83 -8.06 30.88
CA GLU A 588 -16.52 -8.87 29.88
C GLU A 588 -15.75 -10.18 29.60
N PRO A 589 -16.40 -11.36 29.75
CA PRO A 589 -15.77 -12.61 29.38
C PRO A 589 -15.69 -12.75 27.87
N SER A 590 -14.61 -13.36 27.39
CA SER A 590 -14.40 -13.73 25.99
C SER A 590 -15.42 -14.77 25.52
N GLU A 591 -15.55 -15.86 26.28
CA GLU A 591 -16.61 -16.84 26.14
C GLU A 591 -17.51 -16.85 27.37
N GLU A 592 -18.81 -16.84 27.15
CA GLU A 592 -19.84 -16.95 28.17
C GLU A 592 -20.63 -18.23 27.92
N PHE A 593 -20.47 -19.23 28.79
CA PHE A 593 -21.26 -20.45 28.80
C PHE A 593 -22.44 -20.26 29.75
N ILE A 594 -23.64 -20.38 29.22
CA ILE A 594 -24.88 -20.18 29.95
C ILE A 594 -25.62 -21.49 29.91
N TYR A 595 -25.65 -22.19 31.04
CA TYR A 595 -26.42 -23.41 31.14
C TYR A 595 -27.90 -23.08 31.07
N ASP A 596 -28.55 -23.59 30.03
CA ASP A 596 -29.99 -23.47 29.86
C ASP A 596 -30.66 -24.80 30.24
N PRO A 597 -31.44 -24.85 31.33
CA PRO A 597 -32.11 -26.07 31.79
C PRO A 597 -33.01 -26.72 30.75
N LYS A 598 -33.43 -25.98 29.69
CA LYS A 598 -34.22 -26.56 28.59
C LYS A 598 -33.54 -27.79 28.01
N TYR A 599 -32.21 -27.78 27.89
CA TYR A 599 -31.49 -28.92 27.34
C TYR A 599 -31.61 -30.16 28.23
N LEU A 600 -31.65 -30.03 29.56
CA LEU A 600 -31.88 -31.18 30.46
C LEU A 600 -33.27 -31.79 30.29
N ILE A 601 -34.29 -30.94 30.12
CA ILE A 601 -35.66 -31.37 29.87
C ILE A 601 -35.73 -32.09 28.51
N GLU A 602 -35.06 -31.58 27.49
CA GLU A 602 -34.97 -32.26 26.19
C GLU A 602 -34.16 -33.57 26.25
N PHE A 603 -33.09 -33.65 27.06
CA PHE A 603 -32.42 -34.91 27.36
C PHE A 603 -33.40 -35.91 28.00
N THR A 604 -34.27 -35.51 28.93
CA THR A 604 -35.24 -36.46 29.50
C THR A 604 -36.31 -36.94 28.52
N SER A 605 -36.72 -36.11 27.56
CA SER A 605 -37.70 -36.51 26.53
C SER A 605 -37.11 -37.48 25.51
N LEU A 606 -35.79 -37.41 25.27
CA LEU A 606 -35.06 -38.22 24.30
C LEU A 606 -34.44 -39.50 24.90
N PHE A 607 -33.88 -39.41 26.11
CA PHE A 607 -33.15 -40.50 26.79
C PHE A 607 -34.03 -41.27 27.79
N GLY A 608 -35.27 -40.81 28.02
CA GLY A 608 -36.19 -41.36 29.01
C GLY A 608 -35.86 -40.96 30.45
N ASN A 609 -36.77 -41.26 31.38
CA ASN A 609 -36.51 -41.05 32.81
C ASN A 609 -35.32 -41.91 33.25
N ALA A 610 -34.25 -41.27 33.73
CA ALA A 610 -33.25 -41.99 34.51
C ALA A 610 -33.93 -42.52 35.78
N SER A 611 -34.12 -43.84 35.87
CA SER A 611 -34.45 -44.46 37.15
C SER A 611 -33.22 -44.35 38.03
N ILE A 612 -33.23 -43.42 38.99
CA ILE A 612 -32.21 -43.39 40.04
C ILE A 612 -32.38 -44.68 40.85
N LYS A 613 -31.45 -45.63 40.68
CA LYS A 613 -31.36 -46.83 41.52
C LYS A 613 -30.34 -46.55 42.62
N TRP A 614 -30.83 -46.09 43.77
CA TRP A 614 -30.02 -46.08 44.98
C TRP A 614 -29.79 -47.54 45.41
N SER A 615 -28.56 -48.03 45.24
CA SER A 615 -28.09 -49.18 46.01
C SER A 615 -27.25 -48.63 47.16
N GLU A 616 -27.71 -48.82 48.40
CA GLU A 616 -26.85 -48.67 49.57
C GLU A 616 -25.63 -49.57 49.38
N ILE A 617 -24.45 -48.96 49.32
CA ILE A 617 -23.20 -49.67 49.52
C ILE A 617 -23.00 -49.67 51.03
N PHE A 618 -23.33 -50.78 51.68
CA PHE A 618 -22.82 -51.05 53.02
C PHE A 618 -21.33 -51.38 52.88
N GLU A 619 -20.45 -50.57 53.48
CA GLU A 619 -19.07 -50.97 53.78
C GLU A 619 -19.03 -52.10 54.81
#